data_AF-A0A517MU85-F1
#
_entry.id   AF-A0A517MU85-F1
#
_cell.length_a   1.000
_cell.length_b   1.000
_cell.length_c   1.000
_cell.angle_alpha   90.00
_cell.angle_beta   90.00
_cell.angle_gamma   90.00
#
_symmetry.space_group_name_H-M   'P 1'
#
loop_
_entity.id
_entity.type
_entity.pdbx_description
1 polymer ?
#
loop_
_entity_poly.entity_id
_entity_poly.type
_entity_poly.pdbx_seq_one_letter_code
_entity_poly.pdbx_strand_id
1 'polypeptide(L)'
;MYWQIAKVIISAVLIAATSTLAQKQPRLGALLLSLPIVSLLAFGFTWVEHRDLATISRLARETLILVPLGLPFFVPLAFSKQLGLSFWPCFGLGIVLASATIGAWLRFGPATT
;
A
#
# COMPACT_ATOMS: atom_id res chain seq x y z
N MET A 1 17.71 -9.18 16.69
CA MET A 1 18.46 -8.34 15.73
C MET A 1 18.67 -9.02 14.38
N TYR A 2 19.30 -10.21 14.30
CA TYR A 2 19.54 -10.91 13.01
C TYR A 2 18.26 -11.15 12.18
N TRP A 3 17.16 -11.53 12.83
CA TRP A 3 15.88 -11.76 12.16
C TRP A 3 15.27 -10.49 11.55
N GLN A 4 15.43 -9.33 12.21
CA GLN A 4 14.97 -8.05 11.68
C GLN A 4 15.78 -7.64 10.45
N ILE A 5 17.11 -7.87 10.46
CA ILE A 5 17.98 -7.61 9.31
C ILE A 5 17.55 -8.49 8.13
N ALA A 6 17.24 -9.76 8.36
CA ALA A 6 16.74 -10.66 7.31
C ALA A 6 15.42 -10.15 6.70
N LYS A 7 14.45 -9.71 7.53
CA LYS A 7 13.19 -9.12 7.06
C LYS A 7 13.42 -7.89 6.17
N VAL A 8 14.34 -7.01 6.56
CA VAL A 8 14.68 -5.81 5.79
C VAL A 8 15.27 -6.19 4.43
N ILE A 9 16.23 -7.12 4.41
CA ILE A 9 16.86 -7.58 3.15
C ILE A 9 15.81 -8.20 2.23
N ILE A 10 14.96 -9.10 2.74
CA ILE A 10 13.91 -9.75 1.94
C ILE A 10 12.94 -8.70 1.37
N SER A 11 12.52 -7.74 2.19
CA SER A 11 11.59 -6.68 1.77
C SER A 11 12.21 -5.77 0.71
N ALA A 12 13.47 -5.36 0.91
CA ALA A 12 14.20 -4.51 -0.02
C ALA A 12 14.41 -5.20 -1.38
N VAL A 13 14.81 -6.48 -1.37
CA VAL A 13 14.96 -7.30 -2.59
C VAL A 13 13.62 -7.41 -3.31
N LEU A 14 12.52 -7.64 -2.59
CA LEU A 14 11.20 -7.77 -3.19
C LEU A 14 10.73 -6.45 -3.82
N ILE A 15 10.89 -5.32 -3.13
CA ILE A 15 10.56 -3.99 -3.67
C ILE A 15 11.40 -3.72 -4.94
N ALA A 16 12.71 -3.97 -4.90
CA ALA A 16 13.57 -3.80 -6.06
C ALA A 16 13.17 -4.70 -7.24
N ALA A 17 12.82 -5.97 -6.97
CA ALA A 17 12.34 -6.91 -7.96
C ALA A 17 11.03 -6.45 -8.60
N THR A 18 10.07 -5.97 -7.80
CA THR A 18 8.79 -5.45 -8.32
C THR A 18 8.96 -4.21 -9.19
N SER A 19 9.84 -3.28 -8.78
CA SER A 19 10.17 -2.08 -9.58
C SER A 19 10.78 -2.46 -10.92
N THR A 20 11.72 -3.41 -10.92
CA THR A 20 12.38 -3.90 -12.14
C THR A 20 11.38 -4.61 -13.07
N LEU A 21 10.48 -5.41 -12.50
CA LEU A 21 9.47 -6.14 -13.27
C LEU A 21 8.41 -5.19 -13.86
N ALA A 22 8.04 -4.14 -13.13
CA ALA A 22 7.12 -3.12 -13.63
C ALA A 22 7.68 -2.35 -14.84
N GLN A 23 8.99 -2.11 -14.87
CA GLN A 23 9.66 -1.52 -16.03
C GLN A 23 9.66 -2.45 -17.25
N LYS A 24 9.89 -3.76 -17.05
CA LYS A 24 9.94 -4.74 -18.15
C LYS A 24 8.56 -5.07 -18.71
N GLN A 25 7.56 -5.21 -17.84
CA GLN A 25 6.21 -5.62 -18.21
C GLN A 25 5.18 -4.77 -17.45
N PRO A 26 4.72 -3.65 -18.01
CA PRO A 26 3.79 -2.74 -17.33
C PRO A 26 2.50 -3.41 -16.86
N ARG A 27 1.99 -4.41 -17.60
CA ARG A 27 0.79 -5.18 -17.21
C ARG A 27 1.01 -6.01 -15.95
N LEU A 28 2.12 -6.74 -15.86
CA LEU A 28 2.47 -7.50 -14.64
C LEU A 28 2.90 -6.55 -13.51
N GLY A 29 3.56 -5.45 -13.84
CA GLY A 29 3.89 -4.37 -12.92
C GLY A 29 2.65 -3.80 -12.24
N ALA A 30 1.60 -3.49 -13.01
CA ALA A 30 0.34 -2.99 -12.49
C ALA A 30 -0.38 -4.02 -11.61
N LEU A 31 -0.36 -5.31 -11.99
CA LEU A 31 -0.88 -6.39 -11.15
C LEU A 31 -0.10 -6.54 -9.83
N LEU A 32 1.22 -6.47 -9.89
CA LEU A 32 2.07 -6.57 -8.70
C LEU A 32 1.96 -5.33 -7.81
N LEU A 33 1.78 -4.15 -8.39
CA LEU A 33 1.50 -2.93 -7.63
C LEU A 33 0.10 -2.94 -7.01
N SER A 34 -0.88 -3.57 -7.65
CA SER A 34 -2.23 -3.70 -7.10
C SER A 34 -2.32 -4.79 -6.02
N LEU A 35 -1.44 -5.79 -6.07
CA LEU A 35 -1.23 -6.73 -5.00
C LEU A 35 -0.60 -6.00 -3.79
N PRO A 36 -1.19 -6.11 -2.59
CA PRO A 36 -0.62 -5.53 -1.38
C PRO A 36 0.52 -6.41 -0.88
N ILE A 37 1.62 -6.47 -1.65
CA ILE A 37 2.80 -7.30 -1.38
C ILE A 37 3.37 -7.00 0.01
N VAL A 38 3.33 -5.73 0.42
CA VAL A 38 3.73 -5.30 1.76
C VAL A 38 2.86 -5.98 2.83
N SER A 39 1.54 -6.04 2.65
CA SER A 39 0.62 -6.71 3.59
C SER A 39 0.84 -8.22 3.60
N LEU A 40 1.06 -8.84 2.44
CA LEU A 40 1.40 -10.27 2.33
C LEU A 40 2.68 -10.60 3.13
N LEU A 41 3.73 -9.80 2.98
CA LEU A 41 4.97 -9.95 3.74
C LEU A 41 4.75 -9.73 5.24
N ALA A 42 4.02 -8.68 5.61
CA ALA A 42 3.73 -8.38 7.01
C ALA A 42 2.98 -9.54 7.68
N PHE A 43 1.94 -10.09 7.03
CA PHE A 43 1.19 -11.23 7.55
C PHE A 43 2.03 -12.50 7.61
N GLY A 44 2.85 -12.75 6.58
CA GLY A 44 3.76 -13.90 6.56
C GLY A 44 4.77 -13.84 7.70
N PHE A 45 5.38 -12.68 7.94
CA PHE A 45 6.30 -12.47 9.06
C PHE A 45 5.62 -12.58 10.41
N THR A 46 4.43 -11.99 10.58
CA THR A 46 3.64 -12.10 11.81
C THR A 46 3.26 -13.55 12.10
N TRP A 47 2.89 -14.31 11.08
CA TRP A 47 2.58 -15.74 11.22
C TRP A 47 3.80 -16.55 11.66
N VAL A 48 4.97 -16.30 11.07
CA VAL A 48 6.21 -17.01 11.42
C VAL A 48 6.64 -16.73 12.87
N GLU A 49 6.48 -15.49 13.34
CA GLU A 49 6.92 -15.12 14.70
C GLU A 49 5.92 -15.47 15.79
N HIS A 50 4.63 -15.19 15.57
CA HIS A 50 3.63 -15.20 16.64
C HIS A 50 2.52 -16.23 16.43
N ARG A 51 2.35 -16.74 15.19
CA ARG A 51 1.23 -17.62 14.77
C ARG A 51 -0.15 -17.10 15.21
N ASP A 52 -0.28 -15.79 15.39
CA ASP A 52 -1.50 -15.18 15.88
C ASP A 52 -2.43 -14.80 14.72
N LEU A 53 -3.42 -15.66 14.50
CA LEU A 53 -4.43 -15.46 13.47
C LEU A 53 -5.39 -14.30 13.79
N ALA A 54 -5.60 -13.98 15.07
CA ALA A 54 -6.47 -12.87 15.46
C ALA A 54 -5.85 -11.52 15.08
N THR A 55 -4.55 -11.35 15.33
CA THR A 55 -3.81 -10.15 14.91
C THR A 55 -3.80 -9.99 13.40
N ILE A 56 -3.55 -11.08 12.65
CA ILE A 56 -3.58 -11.04 11.17
C ILE A 56 -4.99 -10.71 10.66
N SER A 57 -6.04 -11.31 11.24
CA SER A 57 -7.43 -11.06 10.84
C SER A 57 -7.84 -9.61 11.08
N ARG A 58 -7.45 -9.02 12.22
CA ARG A 58 -7.71 -7.61 12.53
C ARG A 58 -7.02 -6.69 11.52
N LEU A 59 -5.72 -6.88 11.29
CA LEU A 59 -4.96 -6.10 10.31
C LEU A 59 -5.55 -6.24 8.90
N ALA A 60 -5.98 -7.44 8.52
CA ALA A 60 -6.62 -7.67 7.22
C ALA A 60 -7.95 -6.91 7.09
N ARG A 61 -8.79 -6.88 8.14
CA ARG A 61 -10.04 -6.11 8.15
C ARG A 61 -9.79 -4.61 8.05
N GLU A 62 -8.83 -4.09 8.83
CA GLU A 62 -8.44 -2.68 8.77
C GLU A 62 -7.91 -2.32 7.37
N THR A 63 -7.03 -3.16 6.80
CA THR A 63 -6.49 -2.97 5.46
C THR A 63 -7.60 -2.96 4.40
N LEU A 64 -8.60 -3.82 4.52
CA LEU A 64 -9.72 -3.91 3.57
C LEU A 64 -10.54 -2.61 3.52
N ILE A 65 -10.63 -1.88 4.64
CA ILE A 65 -11.26 -0.56 4.70
C ILE A 65 -10.30 0.53 4.19
N LEU A 66 -9.01 0.46 4.53
CA LEU A 66 -8.04 1.48 4.13
C LEU A 66 -7.72 1.46 2.63
N VAL A 67 -7.80 0.32 1.95
CA VAL A 67 -7.56 0.20 0.50
C VAL A 67 -8.49 1.10 -0.33
N PRO A 68 -9.84 1.01 -0.21
CA PRO A 68 -10.74 1.88 -0.95
C PRO A 68 -10.56 3.36 -0.58
N LEU A 69 -10.21 3.66 0.68
CA LEU A 69 -9.91 5.02 1.12
C LEU A 69 -8.61 5.58 0.53
N GLY A 70 -7.68 4.71 0.13
CA GLY A 70 -6.46 5.08 -0.58
C GLY A 70 -6.65 5.27 -2.10
N LEU A 71 -7.74 4.75 -2.69
CA LEU A 71 -8.01 4.88 -4.13
C LEU A 71 -8.01 6.32 -4.67
N PRO A 72 -8.49 7.36 -3.94
CA PRO A 72 -8.42 8.75 -4.38
C PRO A 72 -7.03 9.23 -4.76
N PHE A 73 -5.97 8.61 -4.22
CA PHE A 73 -4.58 8.86 -4.63
C PHE A 73 -4.38 8.71 -6.14
N PHE A 74 -5.00 7.70 -6.76
CA PHE A 74 -4.80 7.38 -8.16
C PHE A 74 -5.53 8.32 -9.11
N VAL A 75 -6.53 9.08 -8.63
CA VAL A 75 -7.36 9.94 -9.49
C VAL A 75 -6.53 11.04 -10.17
N PRO A 76 -5.74 11.88 -9.47
CA PRO A 76 -4.94 12.90 -10.14
C PRO A 76 -3.87 12.33 -11.07
N LEU A 77 -3.35 11.14 -10.79
CA LEU A 77 -2.36 10.46 -11.65
C LEU A 77 -3.03 9.91 -12.91
N ALA A 78 -4.18 9.24 -12.78
CA ALA A 78 -4.93 8.67 -13.90
C ALA A 78 -5.42 9.74 -14.87
N PHE A 79 -5.85 10.89 -14.33
CA PHE A 79 -6.36 12.03 -15.10
C PHE A 79 -5.30 13.11 -15.38
N SER A 80 -4.01 12.82 -15.15
CA SER A 80 -2.90 13.77 -15.31
C SER A 80 -2.90 14.46 -16.69
N LYS A 81 -3.19 13.70 -17.75
CA LYS A 81 -3.28 14.23 -19.12
C LYS A 81 -4.45 15.19 -19.33
N GLN A 82 -5.62 14.95 -18.71
CA GLN A 82 -6.77 15.87 -18.82
C GLN A 82 -6.58 17.12 -17.96
N LEU A 83 -5.87 17.01 -16.83
CA LEU A 83 -5.61 18.11 -15.91
C LEU A 83 -4.47 19.03 -16.39
N GLY A 84 -3.68 18.63 -17.39
CA GLY A 84 -2.52 19.39 -17.88
C GLY A 84 -1.41 19.53 -16.83
N LEU A 85 -1.42 18.68 -15.80
CA LEU A 85 -0.49 18.74 -14.68
C LEU A 85 0.72 17.83 -14.93
N SER A 86 1.89 18.29 -14.49
CA SER A 86 3.10 17.45 -14.47
C SER A 86 3.03 16.41 -13.34
N PHE A 87 4.00 15.49 -13.31
CA PHE A 87 4.04 14.40 -12.33
C PHE A 87 4.00 14.88 -10.87
N TRP A 88 4.83 15.87 -10.53
CA TRP A 88 4.99 16.35 -9.14
C TRP A 88 3.68 16.94 -8.55
N PRO A 89 2.96 17.86 -9.24
CA PRO A 89 1.65 18.31 -8.82
C PRO A 89 0.61 17.19 -8.69
N CYS A 90 0.54 16.26 -9.66
CA CYS A 90 -0.37 15.11 -9.58
C CYS A 90 -0.10 14.24 -8.36
N PHE A 91 1.19 13.95 -8.09
CA PHE A 91 1.61 13.15 -6.95
C PHE A 91 1.28 13.85 -5.62
N GLY A 92 1.56 15.15 -5.51
CA GLY A 92 1.21 15.94 -4.32
C GLY A 92 -0.30 15.98 -4.07
N LEU A 93 -1.11 16.24 -5.10
CA LEU A 93 -2.58 16.22 -5.00
C LEU A 93 -3.10 14.84 -4.61
N GLY A 94 -2.53 13.77 -5.16
CA GLY A 94 -2.88 12.40 -4.81
C GLY A 94 -2.65 12.14 -3.32
N ILE A 95 -1.49 12.55 -2.78
CA ILE A 95 -1.18 12.41 -1.35
C ILE A 95 -2.17 13.19 -0.49
N VAL A 96 -2.47 14.44 -0.86
CA VAL A 96 -3.43 15.28 -0.13
C VAL A 96 -4.81 14.63 -0.11
N LEU A 97 -5.29 14.11 -1.24
CA LEU A 97 -6.59 13.43 -1.34
C LEU A 97 -6.62 12.15 -0.50
N ALA A 98 -5.59 11.30 -0.60
CA ALA A 98 -5.51 10.08 0.20
C ALA A 98 -5.48 10.38 1.71
N SER A 99 -4.66 11.36 2.10
CA SER A 99 -4.52 11.78 3.50
C SER A 99 -5.82 12.42 4.03
N ALA A 100 -6.52 13.21 3.21
CA ALA A 100 -7.81 13.77 3.57
C ALA A 100 -8.88 12.70 3.73
N THR A 101 -8.91 11.69 2.84
CA THR A 101 -9.90 10.61 2.88
C THR A 101 -9.67 9.70 4.08
N ILE A 102 -8.42 9.27 4.30
CA ILE A 102 -8.02 8.47 5.45
C ILE A 102 -8.20 9.27 6.75
N GLY A 103 -7.79 10.55 6.77
CA GLY A 103 -7.93 11.43 7.92
C GLY A 103 -9.39 11.72 8.28
N ALA A 104 -10.26 11.88 7.29
CA ALA A 104 -11.70 11.98 7.51
C ALA A 104 -12.26 10.69 8.10
N TRP A 105 -11.83 9.52 7.61
CA TRP A 105 -12.23 8.25 8.21
C TRP A 105 -11.68 8.04 9.61
N LEU A 106 -10.47 8.48 9.93
CA LEU A 106 -9.96 8.41 11.30
C LEU A 106 -10.72 9.35 12.25
N ARG A 107 -11.27 10.45 11.73
CA ARG A 107 -12.00 11.45 12.52
C ARG A 107 -13.50 11.16 12.66
N PHE A 108 -14.11 10.56 11.64
CA PHE A 108 -15.56 10.30 11.56
C PHE A 108 -15.91 8.81 11.46
N GLY A 109 -14.92 7.95 11.28
CA GLY A 109 -15.10 6.51 11.22
C GLY A 109 -15.52 5.95 12.57
N PRO A 110 -16.19 4.79 12.58
CA PRO A 110 -16.61 4.16 13.82
C PRO A 110 -15.39 3.92 14.70
N ALA A 111 -15.46 4.38 15.96
CA ALA A 111 -14.47 4.03 16.96
C ALA A 111 -14.36 2.51 16.99
N THR A 112 -13.22 1.98 16.54
CA THR A 112 -12.90 0.57 16.70
C THR A 112 -12.69 0.35 18.19
N THR A 113 -13.79 0.08 18.90
CA THR A 113 -13.79 -0.54 20.23
C THR A 113 -13.10 -1.89 20.16
#